data_AF-A0A7V2QBR7-F1
#
_entry.id   AF-A0A7V2QBR7-F1
#
_cell.length_a   1.000
_cell.length_b   1.000
_cell.length_c   1.000
_cell.angle_alpha   90.00
_cell.angle_beta   90.00
_cell.angle_gamma   90.00
#
_symmetry.space_group_name_H-M   'P 1'
#
loop_
_entity.id
_entity.type
_entity.pdbx_description
1 polymer ?
#
loop_
_entity_poly.entity_id
_entity_poly.type
_entity_poly.pdbx_seq_one_letter_code
_entity_poly.pdbx_strand_id
1 'polypeptide(L)'
;AEETAPCFGLAVPDLRPDCPPQVAGTGVPFLIVPARDVHVLGQVKMEREALADLCDRAGVSAAFMFSIGGFDPEADTHARLFDPRGTMEDPFTGSASGAMGAYVVRYGLKPGPTLVAEQGQFVGRPGRGTLEILGSPERIESVRLGGAAVKVLDGMFLIADDSDEVRI
;
A
#
# COMPACT_ATOMS: atom_id res chain seq x y z
N ALA A 1 17.19 3.26 -1.14
CA ALA A 1 17.42 1.81 -0.97
C ALA A 1 18.26 1.54 0.26
N GLU A 2 19.48 2.09 0.37
CA GLU A 2 20.36 1.90 1.55
C GLU A 2 19.74 2.38 2.86
N GLU A 3 19.07 3.53 2.87
CA GLU A 3 18.35 4.00 4.07
C GLU A 3 17.03 3.24 4.30
N THR A 4 16.42 2.72 3.24
CA THR A 4 15.07 2.14 3.27
C THR A 4 15.08 0.69 3.74
N ALA A 5 15.96 -0.15 3.21
CA ALA A 5 15.97 -1.58 3.52
C ALA A 5 16.15 -1.89 5.03
N PRO A 6 17.06 -1.19 5.75
CA PRO A 6 17.22 -1.39 7.20
C PRO A 6 15.95 -1.09 8.01
N CYS A 7 15.08 -0.19 7.54
CA CYS A 7 13.81 0.11 8.20
C CYS A 7 12.85 -1.11 8.25
N PHE A 8 13.11 -2.13 7.43
CA PHE A 8 12.31 -3.35 7.32
C PHE A 8 13.09 -4.60 7.75
N GLY A 9 14.28 -4.44 8.35
CA GLY A 9 15.14 -5.57 8.72
C GLY A 9 15.66 -6.35 7.50
N LEU A 10 15.75 -5.69 6.34
CA LEU A 10 16.14 -6.27 5.06
C LEU A 10 17.48 -5.75 4.57
N ALA A 11 18.10 -6.46 3.64
CA ALA A 11 19.26 -5.98 2.90
C ALA A 11 18.83 -5.29 1.59
N VAL A 12 19.69 -4.42 1.04
CA VAL A 12 19.43 -3.74 -0.25
C VAL A 12 19.04 -4.70 -1.38
N PRO A 13 19.67 -5.88 -1.54
CA PRO A 13 19.30 -6.85 -2.58
C PRO A 13 17.90 -7.48 -2.40
N ASP A 14 17.25 -7.30 -1.25
CA ASP A 14 15.86 -7.74 -1.03
C ASP A 14 14.84 -6.73 -1.58
N LEU A 15 15.29 -5.51 -1.88
CA LEU A 15 14.52 -4.56 -2.67
C LEU A 15 14.75 -4.79 -4.17
N ARG A 16 13.81 -4.35 -5.00
CA ARG A 16 13.95 -4.42 -6.45
C ARG A 16 15.07 -3.47 -6.92
N PRO A 17 16.08 -3.94 -7.68
CA PRO A 17 17.25 -3.13 -8.04
C PRO A 17 16.93 -2.00 -9.04
N ASP A 18 15.96 -2.21 -9.93
CA ASP A 18 15.65 -1.28 -11.03
C ASP A 18 14.64 -0.20 -10.65
N CYS A 19 14.16 -0.20 -9.42
CA CYS A 19 13.02 0.61 -8.99
C CYS A 19 13.29 1.18 -7.59
N PRO A 20 13.50 2.50 -7.45
CA PRO A 20 13.85 3.09 -6.17
C PRO A 20 12.62 3.23 -5.27
N PRO A 21 12.77 3.03 -3.95
CA PRO A 21 11.77 3.50 -3.00
C PRO A 21 11.55 5.01 -3.15
N GLN A 22 10.29 5.46 -3.18
CA GLN A 22 9.96 6.87 -3.35
C GLN A 22 8.59 7.21 -2.79
N VAL A 23 8.34 8.50 -2.56
CA VAL A 23 6.99 8.98 -2.27
C VAL A 23 6.16 9.01 -3.56
N ALA A 24 4.97 8.42 -3.51
CA ALA A 24 3.95 8.54 -4.54
C ALA A 24 2.55 8.63 -3.91
N GLY A 25 1.61 9.26 -4.60
CA GLY A 25 0.26 9.44 -4.08
C GLY A 25 -0.74 9.74 -5.20
N THR A 26 -1.98 9.30 -4.99
CA THR A 26 -3.14 9.61 -5.84
C THR A 26 -4.22 10.33 -5.02
N GLY A 27 -3.79 11.15 -4.06
CA GLY A 27 -4.61 11.82 -3.05
C GLY A 27 -3.90 11.81 -1.69
N VAL A 28 -3.61 10.62 -1.16
CA VAL A 28 -2.78 10.43 0.04
C VAL A 28 -1.40 9.89 -0.39
N PRO A 29 -0.29 10.55 -0.02
CA PRO A 29 1.05 10.08 -0.35
C PRO A 29 1.54 9.00 0.62
N PHE A 30 2.28 8.03 0.09
CA PHE A 30 2.93 6.95 0.83
C PHE A 30 4.38 6.78 0.36
N LEU A 31 5.24 6.26 1.23
CA LEU A 31 6.54 5.75 0.79
C LEU A 31 6.34 4.40 0.09
N ILE A 32 6.38 4.38 -1.24
CA ILE A 32 6.26 3.16 -2.04
C ILE A 32 7.61 2.45 -2.08
N VAL A 33 7.63 1.16 -1.71
CA VAL A 33 8.85 0.36 -1.59
C VAL A 33 8.71 -0.95 -2.38
N PRO A 34 9.36 -1.10 -3.55
CA PRO A 34 9.30 -2.35 -4.31
C PRO A 34 10.24 -3.40 -3.69
N ALA A 35 9.67 -4.46 -3.15
CA ALA A 35 10.38 -5.68 -2.77
C ALA A 35 10.75 -6.51 -4.00
N ARG A 36 11.79 -7.34 -3.89
CA ARG A 36 12.23 -8.25 -4.95
C ARG A 36 11.12 -9.25 -5.33
N ASP A 37 10.46 -9.82 -4.33
CA ASP A 37 9.45 -10.86 -4.48
C ASP A 37 8.55 -10.94 -3.23
N VAL A 38 7.48 -11.75 -3.30
CA VAL A 38 6.51 -11.91 -2.21
C VAL A 38 7.12 -12.60 -0.97
N HIS A 39 8.18 -13.40 -1.13
CA HIS A 39 8.84 -14.05 0.00
C HIS A 39 9.55 -13.02 0.89
N VAL A 40 10.17 -11.99 0.29
CA VAL A 40 10.77 -10.87 1.04
C VAL A 40 9.73 -10.17 1.92
N LEU A 41 8.50 -9.96 1.43
CA LEU A 41 7.44 -9.31 2.21
C LEU A 41 7.09 -10.08 3.49
N GLY A 42 7.27 -11.41 3.48
CA GLY A 42 7.08 -12.28 4.64
C GLY A 42 8.26 -12.27 5.62
N GLN A 43 9.41 -11.74 5.24
CA GLN A 43 10.61 -11.63 6.08
C GLN A 43 10.74 -10.29 6.78
N VAL A 44 9.92 -9.30 6.41
CA VAL A 44 9.95 -7.95 6.95
C VAL A 44 9.82 -7.95 8.47
N LYS A 45 10.76 -7.28 9.12
CA LYS A 45 10.72 -6.89 10.53
C LYS A 45 10.81 -5.37 10.59
N MET A 46 9.68 -4.72 10.80
CA MET A 46 9.60 -3.26 10.82
C MET A 46 10.39 -2.69 12.01
N GLU A 47 11.47 -1.96 11.71
CA GLU A 47 12.21 -1.16 12.67
C GLU A 47 11.46 0.17 12.87
N ARG A 48 10.55 0.18 13.85
CA ARG A 48 9.54 1.24 14.03
C ARG A 48 10.13 2.65 14.10
N GLU A 49 11.18 2.84 14.90
CA GLU A 49 11.80 4.16 15.07
C GLU A 49 12.47 4.63 13.78
N ALA A 50 13.26 3.76 13.14
CA ALA A 50 13.91 4.06 11.87
C ALA A 50 12.90 4.38 10.76
N LEU A 51 11.81 3.62 10.68
CA LEU A 51 10.74 3.87 9.71
C LEU A 51 9.97 5.15 10.04
N ALA A 52 9.68 5.44 11.32
CA ALA A 52 9.04 6.68 11.74
C ALA A 52 9.85 7.90 11.30
N ASP A 53 11.15 7.90 11.57
CA ASP A 53 12.08 8.97 11.17
C ASP A 53 12.15 9.13 9.65
N LEU A 54 12.20 8.03 8.90
CA LEU A 54 12.21 8.06 7.44
C LEU A 54 10.90 8.63 6.88
N CYS A 55 9.76 8.18 7.41
CA CYS A 55 8.43 8.67 7.05
C CYS A 55 8.28 10.17 7.35
N ASP A 56 8.77 10.65 8.49
CA ASP A 56 8.71 12.08 8.85
C ASP A 56 9.55 12.94 7.90
N ARG A 57 10.77 12.52 7.59
CA ARG A 57 11.61 13.21 6.59
C ARG A 57 10.98 13.21 5.21
N ALA A 58 10.27 12.14 4.85
CA ALA A 58 9.57 11.99 3.58
C ALA A 58 8.19 12.69 3.56
N GLY A 59 7.69 13.17 4.70
CA GLY A 59 6.37 13.82 4.80
C GLY A 59 5.19 12.88 4.57
N VAL A 60 5.31 11.61 4.94
CA VAL A 60 4.25 10.58 4.79
C VAL A 60 4.00 9.86 6.12
N SER A 61 2.82 9.28 6.31
CA SER A 61 2.50 8.57 7.56
C SER A 61 2.98 7.12 7.59
N ALA A 62 3.06 6.47 6.42
CA ALA A 62 3.31 5.04 6.31
C ALA A 62 4.07 4.68 5.02
N ALA A 63 4.67 3.50 5.03
CA ALA A 63 5.24 2.87 3.85
C ALA A 63 4.33 1.79 3.30
N PHE A 64 4.29 1.66 1.98
CA PHE A 64 3.57 0.63 1.27
C PHE A 64 4.55 -0.21 0.47
N MET A 65 4.85 -1.40 0.99
CA MET A 65 5.82 -2.30 0.39
C MET A 65 5.10 -3.32 -0.47
N PHE A 66 5.57 -3.55 -1.69
CA PHE A 66 4.89 -4.43 -2.63
C PHE A 66 5.87 -5.27 -3.47
N SER A 67 5.41 -6.40 -3.99
CA SER A 67 6.09 -7.20 -5.00
C SER A 67 5.26 -7.27 -6.28
N ILE A 68 5.91 -7.55 -7.42
CA ILE A 68 5.21 -8.04 -8.62
C ILE A 68 4.86 -9.51 -8.41
N GLY A 69 3.65 -9.89 -8.80
CA GLY A 69 3.04 -11.17 -8.45
C GLY A 69 2.56 -11.21 -7.00
N GLY A 70 1.83 -12.27 -6.66
CA GLY A 70 1.30 -12.50 -5.32
C GLY A 70 1.08 -13.98 -5.01
N PHE A 71 0.29 -14.25 -3.98
CA PHE A 71 -0.11 -15.60 -3.61
C PHE A 71 -1.18 -16.15 -4.57
N ASP A 72 -2.11 -15.30 -5.02
CA ASP A 72 -3.04 -15.64 -6.11
C ASP A 72 -2.29 -15.59 -7.46
N PRO A 73 -2.32 -16.65 -8.29
CA PRO A 73 -1.72 -16.64 -9.63
C PRO A 73 -2.26 -15.55 -10.57
N GLU A 74 -3.46 -15.02 -10.32
CA GLU A 74 -4.05 -13.91 -11.06
C GLU A 74 -3.69 -12.54 -10.50
N ALA A 75 -3.01 -12.47 -9.35
CA ALA A 75 -2.58 -11.20 -8.78
C ALA A 75 -1.31 -10.70 -9.48
N ASP A 76 -1.37 -9.45 -9.95
CA ASP A 76 -0.23 -8.77 -10.55
C ASP A 76 0.70 -8.18 -9.49
N THR A 77 0.18 -7.93 -8.28
CA THR A 77 0.94 -7.37 -7.15
C THR A 77 0.41 -7.87 -5.83
N HIS A 78 1.32 -8.03 -4.87
CA HIS A 78 1.01 -8.24 -3.46
C HIS A 78 1.63 -7.13 -2.63
N ALA A 79 0.90 -6.58 -1.66
CA ALA A 79 1.39 -5.49 -0.84
C ALA A 79 1.13 -5.68 0.66
N ARG A 80 1.83 -4.85 1.45
CA ARG A 80 1.67 -4.68 2.89
C ARG A 80 1.77 -3.20 3.26
N LEU A 81 0.96 -2.76 4.21
CA LEU A 81 1.03 -1.41 4.76
C LEU A 81 1.81 -1.42 6.09
N PHE A 82 2.88 -0.63 6.15
CA PHE A 82 3.71 -0.47 7.33
C PHE A 82 3.54 0.95 7.89
N ASP A 83 2.65 1.08 8.87
CA ASP A 83 2.51 2.29 9.69
C ASP A 83 3.38 2.14 10.96
N PRO A 84 4.48 2.90 11.09
CA PRO A 84 5.37 2.79 12.25
C PRO A 84 4.68 3.20 13.57
N ARG A 85 3.63 4.02 13.50
CA ARG A 85 2.85 4.53 14.65
C ARG A 85 1.55 3.77 14.87
N GLY A 86 1.15 2.94 13.91
CA GLY A 86 -0.01 2.07 13.98
C GLY A 86 0.22 0.83 14.85
N THR A 87 -0.83 0.37 15.51
CA THR A 87 -0.84 -0.88 16.28
C THR A 87 -1.16 -2.11 15.44
N MET A 88 -1.92 -1.94 14.36
CA MET A 88 -2.37 -2.99 13.45
C MET A 88 -2.06 -2.62 12.00
N GLU A 89 -1.79 -3.64 11.18
CA GLU A 89 -1.68 -3.50 9.74
C GLU A 89 -3.08 -3.47 9.10
N ASP A 90 -3.31 -2.51 8.20
CA ASP A 90 -4.54 -2.40 7.43
C ASP A 90 -4.62 -3.53 6.39
N PRO A 91 -5.70 -4.33 6.35
CA PRO A 91 -5.78 -5.48 5.45
C PRO A 91 -5.89 -5.12 3.97
N PHE A 92 -6.44 -3.96 3.62
CA PHE A 92 -6.49 -3.51 2.22
C PHE A 92 -6.60 -1.99 2.14
N THR A 93 -5.54 -1.34 1.64
CA THR A 93 -5.39 0.12 1.67
C THR A 93 -5.57 0.71 0.28
N GLY A 94 -6.81 1.03 -0.09
CA GLY A 94 -7.13 1.44 -1.46
C GLY A 94 -6.34 2.66 -1.99
N SER A 95 -6.09 3.66 -1.14
CA SER A 95 -5.28 4.84 -1.50
C SER A 95 -3.82 4.48 -1.80
N ALA A 96 -3.22 3.59 -1.01
CA ALA A 96 -1.85 3.14 -1.21
C ALA A 96 -1.74 2.20 -2.43
N SER A 97 -2.73 1.33 -2.64
CA SER A 97 -2.84 0.51 -3.87
C SER A 97 -2.92 1.39 -5.13
N GLY A 98 -3.64 2.51 -5.09
CA GLY A 98 -3.66 3.48 -6.19
C GLY A 98 -2.29 4.09 -6.49
N ALA A 99 -1.58 4.54 -5.46
CA ALA A 99 -0.22 5.06 -5.58
C ALA A 99 0.77 4.01 -6.12
N MET A 100 0.67 2.77 -5.65
CA MET A 100 1.43 1.63 -6.15
C MET A 100 1.11 1.32 -7.63
N GLY A 101 -0.16 1.35 -8.03
CA GLY A 101 -0.54 1.14 -9.43
C GLY A 101 0.07 2.17 -10.38
N ALA A 102 0.04 3.45 -9.98
CA ALA A 102 0.73 4.52 -10.72
C ALA A 102 2.26 4.28 -10.78
N TYR A 103 2.86 3.83 -9.67
CA TYR A 103 4.28 3.46 -9.62
C TYR A 103 4.62 2.31 -10.59
N VAL A 104 3.81 1.24 -10.59
CA VAL A 104 3.99 0.08 -11.47
C VAL A 104 4.00 0.50 -12.95
N VAL A 105 3.07 1.37 -13.36
CA VAL A 105 3.02 1.90 -14.72
C VAL A 105 4.18 2.84 -15.02
N ARG A 106 4.51 3.75 -14.09
CA ARG A 106 5.64 4.70 -14.23
C ARG A 106 6.97 4.01 -14.52
N TYR A 107 7.18 2.84 -13.92
CA TYR A 107 8.40 2.04 -14.04
C TYR A 107 8.28 0.86 -15.02
N GLY A 108 7.14 0.71 -15.71
CA GLY A 108 6.94 -0.34 -16.70
C GLY A 108 7.04 -1.76 -16.13
N LEU A 109 6.66 -1.96 -14.87
CA LEU A 109 6.84 -3.25 -14.17
C LEU A 109 5.83 -4.32 -14.60
N LYS A 110 4.75 -3.90 -15.25
CA LYS A 110 3.72 -4.76 -15.82
C LYS A 110 3.24 -4.15 -17.15
N PRO A 111 3.00 -4.97 -18.18
CA PRO A 111 2.34 -4.50 -19.39
C PRO A 111 0.87 -4.15 -19.15
N GLY A 112 0.38 -3.13 -19.85
CA GLY A 112 -1.04 -2.75 -19.87
C GLY A 112 -1.48 -1.86 -18.68
N PRO A 113 -2.66 -1.23 -18.79
CA PRO A 113 -3.13 -0.23 -17.83
C PRO A 113 -3.84 -0.82 -16.61
N THR A 114 -4.23 -2.09 -16.67
CA THR A 114 -4.98 -2.77 -15.61
C THR A 114 -4.07 -3.65 -14.80
N LEU A 115 -4.22 -3.64 -13.47
CA LEU A 115 -3.55 -4.57 -12.57
C LEU A 115 -4.49 -5.07 -11.47
N VAL A 116 -4.33 -6.34 -11.12
CA VAL A 116 -4.96 -6.96 -9.95
C VAL A 116 -4.03 -6.83 -8.76
N ALA A 117 -4.47 -6.08 -7.74
CA ALA A 117 -3.75 -5.90 -6.50
C ALA A 117 -4.37 -6.75 -5.39
N GLU A 118 -3.52 -7.39 -4.60
CA GLU A 118 -3.91 -8.07 -3.38
C GLU A 118 -3.11 -7.58 -2.15
N GLN A 119 -3.74 -7.64 -0.99
CA GLN A 119 -3.16 -7.24 0.29
C GLN A 119 -3.86 -8.02 1.42
N GLY A 120 -3.19 -8.15 2.57
CA GLY A 120 -3.83 -8.61 3.80
C GLY A 120 -3.73 -10.11 4.08
N GLN A 121 -3.09 -10.90 3.21
CA GLN A 121 -2.85 -12.33 3.41
C GLN A 121 -2.00 -12.56 4.67
N PHE A 122 -0.98 -11.72 4.91
CA PHE A 122 -0.12 -11.81 6.09
C PHE A 122 -0.84 -11.49 7.41
N VAL A 123 -1.99 -10.82 7.37
CA VAL A 123 -2.81 -10.50 8.55
C VAL A 123 -4.13 -11.28 8.57
N GLY A 124 -4.26 -12.33 7.74
CA GLY A 124 -5.43 -13.22 7.71
C GLY A 124 -6.71 -12.58 7.20
N ARG A 125 -6.62 -11.46 6.48
CA ARG A 125 -7.77 -10.70 5.96
C ARG A 125 -7.52 -10.33 4.49
N PRO A 126 -7.53 -11.32 3.58
CA PRO A 126 -7.20 -11.09 2.18
C PRO A 126 -8.22 -10.16 1.52
N GLY A 127 -7.71 -9.08 0.93
CA GLY A 127 -8.44 -8.16 0.07
C GLY A 127 -7.88 -8.19 -1.35
N ARG A 128 -8.75 -7.97 -2.33
CA ARG A 128 -8.40 -7.92 -3.75
C ARG A 128 -9.11 -6.73 -4.41
N GLY A 129 -8.39 -6.03 -5.28
CA GLY A 129 -8.92 -4.93 -6.06
C GLY A 129 -8.31 -4.89 -7.46
N THR A 130 -9.05 -4.33 -8.40
CA THR A 130 -8.61 -4.09 -9.78
C THR A 130 -8.35 -2.60 -9.94
N LEU A 131 -7.13 -2.26 -10.32
CA LEU A 131 -6.73 -0.90 -10.67
C LEU A 131 -6.77 -0.74 -12.18
N GLU A 132 -7.26 0.42 -12.62
CA GLU A 132 -7.14 0.90 -14.00
C GLU A 132 -6.38 2.24 -13.97
N ILE A 133 -5.24 2.26 -14.65
CA ILE A 133 -4.31 3.39 -14.69
C ILE A 133 -4.32 3.95 -16.12
N LEU A 134 -4.81 5.17 -16.26
CA LEU A 134 -4.92 5.87 -17.55
C LEU A 134 -3.81 6.92 -17.67
N GLY A 135 -3.22 7.02 -18.86
CA GLY A 135 -2.13 7.95 -19.17
C GLY A 135 -0.90 7.25 -19.74
N SER A 136 0.24 7.93 -19.69
CA SER A 136 1.56 7.35 -20.03
C SER A 136 2.39 7.17 -18.76
N PRO A 137 3.47 6.36 -18.80
CA PRO A 137 4.39 6.24 -17.66
C PRO A 137 4.85 7.61 -17.13
N GLU A 138 5.11 8.59 -17.99
CA GLU A 138 5.58 9.93 -17.63
C GLU A 138 4.46 10.83 -17.10
N ARG A 139 3.21 10.56 -17.46
CA ARG A 139 2.05 11.38 -17.12
C ARG A 139 0.81 10.51 -16.90
N ILE A 140 0.62 10.10 -15.65
CA ILE A 140 -0.59 9.43 -15.20
C ILE A 140 -1.72 10.46 -15.11
N GLU A 141 -2.84 10.20 -15.76
CA GLU A 141 -4.00 11.10 -15.84
C GLU A 141 -5.09 10.72 -14.83
N SER A 142 -5.29 9.41 -14.62
CA SER A 142 -6.34 8.90 -13.75
C SER A 142 -5.94 7.55 -13.18
N VAL A 143 -6.32 7.32 -11.92
CA VAL A 143 -6.23 6.03 -11.24
C VAL A 143 -7.62 5.69 -10.73
N ARG A 144 -8.12 4.51 -11.11
CA ARG A 144 -9.41 3.98 -10.67
C ARG A 144 -9.16 2.67 -9.95
N LEU A 145 -9.84 2.49 -8.82
CA LEU A 145 -9.81 1.25 -8.05
C LEU A 145 -11.23 0.71 -7.93
N GLY A 146 -11.43 -0.52 -8.36
CA GLY A 146 -12.66 -1.27 -8.18
C GLY A 146 -12.41 -2.51 -7.34
N GLY A 147 -13.42 -2.97 -6.61
CA GLY A 147 -13.37 -4.18 -5.81
C GLY A 147 -14.76 -4.62 -5.39
N ALA A 148 -14.92 -5.90 -5.08
CA ALA A 148 -16.15 -6.42 -4.51
C ALA A 148 -16.21 -6.14 -3.01
N ALA A 149 -17.42 -5.98 -2.47
CA ALA A 149 -17.66 -5.87 -1.04
C ALA A 149 -18.80 -6.80 -0.63
N VAL A 150 -18.78 -7.26 0.62
CA VAL A 150 -19.83 -8.10 1.21
C VAL A 150 -20.38 -7.39 2.43
N LYS A 151 -21.72 -7.27 2.50
CA LYS A 151 -22.39 -6.72 3.68
C LYS A 151 -22.29 -7.72 4.83
N VAL A 152 -21.58 -7.35 5.90
CA VAL A 152 -21.39 -8.19 7.09
C VAL A 152 -22.35 -7.86 8.23
N LEU A 153 -22.76 -6.61 8.34
CA LEU A 153 -23.68 -6.12 9.37
C LEU A 153 -24.52 -4.98 8.80
N ASP A 154 -25.75 -4.87 9.28
CA ASP A 154 -26.72 -3.85 8.93
C ASP A 154 -27.53 -3.53 10.19
N GLY A 155 -27.81 -2.25 10.45
CA GLY A 155 -28.44 -1.84 11.70
C GLY A 155 -28.64 -0.34 11.81
N MET A 156 -29.21 0.08 12.94
CA MET A 156 -29.49 1.48 13.25
C MET A 156 -28.82 1.87 14.56
N PHE A 157 -28.19 3.05 14.59
CA PHE A 157 -27.77 3.69 15.82
C PHE A 157 -28.87 4.64 16.29
N LEU A 158 -29.36 4.45 17.51
CA LEU A 158 -30.22 5.41 18.18
C LEU A 158 -29.32 6.28 19.08
N ILE A 159 -29.19 7.55 18.73
CA ILE A 159 -28.51 8.53 19.57
C ILE A 159 -29.59 9.16 20.45
N ALA A 160 -29.46 9.02 21.77
CA ALA A 160 -30.30 9.77 22.70
C ALA A 160 -29.89 11.25 22.62
N ASP A 161 -30.86 12.11 22.29
CA ASP A 161 -30.68 13.55 22.35
C ASP A 161 -30.80 14.00 23.82
N ASP A 162 -29.68 14.00 24.53
CA ASP A 162 -29.51 14.82 25.73
C ASP A 162 -28.68 16.04 25.30
N SER A 163 -29.34 17.11 24.82
CA SER A 163 -28.74 18.43 24.62
C SER A 163 -27.95 18.82 25.90
N ASP A 164 -26.67 19.20 25.86
CA ASP A 164 -26.06 20.29 25.08
C ASP A 164 -24.58 20.03 24.73
N GLU A 165 -24.18 20.57 23.57
CA GLU A 165 -22.81 20.74 23.03
C GLU A 165 -22.09 19.53 22.40
N VAL A 166 -22.34 19.32 21.10
CA VAL A 166 -21.28 18.87 20.18
C VAL A 166 -20.58 20.11 19.62
N ARG A 167 -19.41 20.47 20.16
CA ARG A 167 -18.47 21.37 19.45
C ARG A 167 -17.58 20.50 18.56
N ILE A 168 -17.64 20.74 17.24
CA ILE A 168 -16.66 20.29 16.25
C ILE A 168 -15.38 21.11 16.43
#